data_AF-J2P8R8-F1
#
_entry.id   AF-J2P8R8-F1
#
_cell.length_a   1.000
_cell.length_b   1.000
_cell.length_c   1.000
_cell.angle_alpha   90.00
_cell.angle_beta   90.00
_cell.angle_gamma   90.00
#
_symmetry.space_group_name_H-M   'P 1'
#
loop_
_entity.id
_entity.type
_entity.pdbx_description
1 polymer ?
#
loop_
_entity_poly.entity_id
_entity_poly.type
_entity_poly.pdbx_seq_one_letter_code
_entity_poly.pdbx_strand_id
1 'polypeptide(L)'
;MSTLTIEGWCKPRPEQKSIPIGEIHFYVDGPLHLRLEEAEERLQNTHEREAMVDVDMSSMELILPEGYAPLSDCQMRVYLHDERGQFHLVGHRASDGSLIYSNAVLIDQLL
;
A
#
# COMPACT_ATOMS: atom_id res chain seq x y z
N MET A 1 5.78 -9.75 11.63
CA MET A 1 4.32 -9.48 11.68
C MET A 1 4.12 -8.07 12.21
N SER A 2 3.54 -7.17 11.44
CA SER A 2 3.49 -5.74 11.76
C SER A 2 2.11 -5.12 11.53
N THR A 3 1.55 -4.45 12.53
CA THR A 3 0.36 -3.60 12.38
C THR A 3 0.82 -2.17 12.16
N LEU A 4 0.35 -1.55 11.08
CA LEU A 4 0.73 -0.20 10.68
C LEU A 4 -0.46 0.75 10.78
N THR A 5 -0.20 1.97 11.21
CA THR A 5 -1.13 3.10 11.23
C THR A 5 -0.49 4.23 10.45
N ILE A 6 -0.96 4.48 9.23
CA ILE A 6 -0.31 5.37 8.28
C ILE A 6 -1.30 6.38 7.74
N GLU A 7 -0.91 7.64 7.60
CA GLU A 7 -1.73 8.65 6.95
C GLU A 7 -2.14 8.24 5.53
N GLY A 8 -3.41 8.39 5.23
CA GLY A 8 -4.04 8.03 3.98
C GLY A 8 -4.52 9.24 3.18
N TRP A 9 -4.69 9.00 1.89
CA TRP A 9 -5.12 9.97 0.90
C TRP A 9 -6.16 9.36 -0.03
N CYS A 10 -7.09 10.20 -0.48
CA CYS A 10 -8.03 9.89 -1.56
C CYS A 10 -7.77 10.82 -2.73
N LYS A 11 -7.65 10.24 -3.92
CA LYS A 11 -7.53 10.95 -5.19
C LYS A 11 -8.73 10.56 -6.05
N PRO A 12 -9.80 11.37 -6.07
CA PRO A 12 -11.05 10.98 -6.73
C PRO A 12 -10.90 10.82 -8.24
N ARG A 13 -9.99 11.57 -8.86
CA ARG A 13 -9.64 11.48 -10.28
C ARG A 13 -8.14 11.74 -10.50
N PRO A 14 -7.53 11.19 -11.56
CA PRO A 14 -6.10 11.37 -11.84
C PRO A 14 -5.64 12.82 -11.93
N GLU A 15 -6.50 13.72 -12.40
CA GLU A 15 -6.21 15.16 -12.58
C GLU A 15 -6.47 15.99 -11.33
N GLN A 16 -7.14 15.42 -10.31
CA GLN A 16 -7.45 16.12 -9.08
C GLN A 16 -6.34 15.94 -8.04
N LYS A 17 -6.23 16.91 -7.13
CA LYS A 17 -5.31 16.81 -6.00
C LYS A 17 -5.82 15.74 -5.03
N SER A 18 -4.87 15.05 -4.40
CA SER A 18 -5.17 14.14 -3.29
C SER A 18 -5.69 14.93 -2.09
N ILE A 19 -6.67 14.35 -1.40
CA ILE A 19 -7.33 14.87 -0.21
C ILE A 19 -6.96 13.96 0.96
N PRO A 20 -6.48 14.48 2.10
CA PRO A 20 -6.18 13.64 3.26
C PRO A 20 -7.47 13.02 3.81
N ILE A 21 -7.42 11.75 4.19
CA ILE A 21 -8.62 11.01 4.68
C ILE A 21 -8.52 10.59 6.14
N GLY A 22 -7.36 10.81 6.77
CA GLY A 22 -7.05 10.30 8.11
C GLY A 22 -6.14 9.09 8.04
N GLU A 23 -6.09 8.30 9.11
CA GLU A 23 -5.21 7.14 9.22
C GLU A 23 -5.84 5.89 8.60
N ILE A 24 -5.03 5.14 7.86
CA ILE A 24 -5.33 3.79 7.39
C ILE A 24 -4.59 2.82 8.30
N HIS A 25 -5.32 1.86 8.87
CA HIS A 25 -4.71 0.79 9.65
C HIS A 25 -4.71 -0.49 8.84
N PHE A 26 -3.55 -1.13 8.73
CA PHE A 26 -3.47 -2.42 8.06
C PHE A 26 -2.41 -3.33 8.68
N TYR A 27 -2.63 -4.62 8.55
CA TYR A 27 -1.73 -5.66 9.03
C TYR A 27 -0.90 -6.24 7.89
N VAL A 28 0.41 -6.34 8.11
CA VAL A 28 1.36 -7.04 7.26
C VAL A 28 1.74 -8.35 7.95
N ASP A 29 1.18 -9.44 7.44
CA ASP A 29 1.48 -10.78 7.90
C ASP A 29 2.83 -11.29 7.35
N GLY A 30 3.27 -12.48 7.79
CA GLY A 30 4.53 -13.06 7.34
C GLY A 30 4.61 -13.27 5.82
N PRO A 31 3.60 -13.92 5.19
CA PRO A 31 3.58 -14.11 3.74
C PRO A 31 3.60 -12.80 2.94
N LEU A 32 2.86 -11.77 3.34
CA LEU A 32 2.90 -10.48 2.67
C LEU A 32 4.26 -9.81 2.86
N HIS A 33 4.83 -9.85 4.08
CA HIS A 33 6.17 -9.31 4.34
C HIS A 33 7.22 -9.95 3.41
N LEU A 34 7.25 -11.28 3.32
CA LEU A 34 8.17 -11.99 2.43
C LEU A 34 8.03 -11.54 0.98
N ARG A 35 6.79 -11.36 0.49
CA ARG A 35 6.55 -10.90 -0.88
C ARG A 35 6.99 -9.45 -1.11
N LEU A 36 7.01 -8.61 -0.07
CA LEU A 36 7.56 -7.26 -0.15
C LEU A 36 9.08 -7.32 -0.27
N GLU A 37 9.76 -8.15 0.53
CA GLU A 37 11.21 -8.36 0.46
C GLU A 37 11.63 -8.93 -0.91
N GLU A 38 10.90 -9.93 -1.43
CA GLU A 38 11.13 -10.49 -2.76
C GLU A 38 10.96 -9.44 -3.87
N ALA A 39 9.97 -8.55 -3.72
CA ALA A 39 9.76 -7.45 -4.66
C ALA A 39 10.93 -6.45 -4.60
N GLU A 40 11.39 -6.07 -3.40
CA GLU A 40 12.57 -5.22 -3.22
C GLU A 40 13.82 -5.82 -3.88
N GLU A 41 14.14 -7.09 -3.58
CA GLU A 41 15.29 -7.78 -4.16
C GLU A 41 15.19 -7.84 -5.70
N ARG A 42 13.99 -8.10 -6.22
CA ARG A 42 13.75 -8.08 -7.67
C ARG A 42 14.04 -6.71 -8.26
N LEU A 43 13.55 -5.62 -7.65
CA LEU A 43 13.79 -4.26 -8.15
C LEU A 43 15.28 -3.91 -8.12
N GLN A 44 16.01 -4.30 -7.08
CA GLN A 44 17.46 -4.09 -6.99
C GLN A 44 18.22 -4.81 -8.11
N ASN A 45 17.83 -6.05 -8.41
CA ASN A 45 18.49 -6.85 -9.43
C ASN A 45 18.12 -6.42 -10.87
N THR A 46 16.87 -6.05 -11.11
CA THR A 46 16.34 -5.77 -12.45
C THR A 46 16.40 -4.30 -12.84
N HIS A 47 16.56 -3.40 -11.87
CA HIS A 47 16.47 -1.95 -12.05
C HIS A 47 15.09 -1.49 -12.58
N GLU A 48 14.04 -2.29 -12.38
CA GLU A 48 12.65 -1.86 -12.56
C GLU A 48 12.32 -0.72 -11.59
N ARG A 49 11.38 0.15 -11.96
CA ARG A 49 11.02 1.32 -11.13
C ARG A 49 10.16 0.95 -9.92
N GLU A 50 9.23 0.01 -10.13
CA GLU A 50 8.25 -0.38 -9.12
C GLU A 50 7.68 -1.76 -9.40
N ALA A 51 7.14 -2.38 -8.35
CA ALA A 51 6.41 -3.62 -8.40
C ALA A 51 5.08 -3.48 -7.65
N MET A 52 4.03 -4.12 -8.16
CA MET A 52 2.76 -4.25 -7.44
C MET A 52 2.67 -5.63 -6.81
N VAL A 53 2.46 -5.68 -5.51
CA VAL A 53 2.26 -6.91 -4.74
C VAL A 53 0.79 -7.00 -4.38
N ASP A 54 0.07 -7.93 -5.02
CA ASP A 54 -1.36 -8.16 -4.75
C ASP A 54 -1.60 -8.54 -3.29
N VAL A 55 -2.60 -7.94 -2.66
CA VAL A 55 -3.00 -8.31 -1.29
C VAL A 55 -4.25 -9.18 -1.34
N ASP A 56 -4.25 -10.27 -0.58
CA ASP A 56 -5.45 -11.06 -0.38
C ASP A 56 -6.41 -10.33 0.55
N MET A 57 -7.41 -9.68 -0.05
CA MET A 57 -8.43 -8.92 0.66
C MET A 57 -9.34 -9.80 1.53
N SER A 58 -9.31 -11.12 1.38
CA SER A 58 -10.08 -12.04 2.24
C SER A 58 -9.41 -12.31 3.58
N SER A 59 -8.09 -12.17 3.65
CA SER A 59 -7.30 -12.37 4.87
C SER A 59 -6.71 -11.08 5.45
N MET A 60 -6.71 -9.99 4.67
CA MET A 60 -6.18 -8.70 5.10
C MET A 60 -7.03 -8.05 6.19
N GLU A 61 -6.42 -7.75 7.32
CA GLU A 61 -6.98 -6.81 8.28
C GLU A 61 -6.70 -5.38 7.81
N LEU A 62 -7.73 -4.71 7.26
CA LEU A 62 -7.68 -3.35 6.76
C LEU A 62 -8.83 -2.53 7.36
N ILE A 63 -8.49 -1.42 8.01
CA ILE A 63 -9.45 -0.45 8.55
C ILE A 63 -9.19 0.89 7.86
N LEU A 64 -10.19 1.35 7.12
CA LEU A 64 -10.19 2.66 6.47
C LEU A 64 -11.05 3.65 7.26
N PRO A 65 -10.78 4.96 7.14
CA PRO A 65 -11.68 5.99 7.64
C PRO A 65 -13.10 5.85 7.08
N GLU A 66 -14.09 6.34 7.84
CA GLU A 66 -15.51 6.27 7.48
C GLU A 66 -15.77 6.87 6.08
N GLY A 67 -16.53 6.14 5.25
CA GLY A 67 -16.86 6.57 3.88
C GLY A 67 -15.80 6.26 2.81
N TYR A 68 -14.68 5.63 3.17
CA TYR A 68 -13.63 5.24 2.20
C TYR A 68 -13.56 3.73 1.92
N ALA A 69 -14.29 2.92 2.69
CA ALA A 69 -14.48 1.48 2.46
C ALA A 69 -15.80 1.17 1.72
N PRO A 70 -15.93 -0.01 1.10
CA PRO A 70 -14.86 -0.98 0.83
C PRO A 70 -14.01 -0.57 -0.37
N LEU A 71 -12.83 -1.19 -0.50
CA LEU A 71 -12.04 -1.13 -1.73
C LEU A 71 -12.45 -2.27 -2.68
N SER A 72 -12.36 -2.04 -3.98
CA SER A 72 -12.55 -3.05 -5.03
C SER A 72 -11.29 -3.87 -5.31
N ASP A 73 -10.12 -3.30 -5.02
CA ASP A 73 -8.81 -3.92 -5.11
C ASP A 73 -7.88 -3.37 -4.00
N CYS A 74 -6.78 -4.06 -3.74
CA CYS A 74 -5.72 -3.59 -2.86
C CYS A 74 -4.39 -4.24 -3.22
N GLN A 75 -3.36 -3.43 -3.32
CA GLN A 75 -1.99 -3.83 -3.62
C GLN A 75 -1.03 -3.04 -2.73
N MET A 76 0.14 -3.62 -2.48
CA MET A 76 1.28 -2.87 -1.98
C MET A 76 2.16 -2.47 -3.16
N ARG A 77 2.31 -1.17 -3.38
CA ARG A 77 3.22 -0.64 -4.41
C ARG A 77 4.60 -0.51 -3.82
N VAL A 78 5.53 -1.31 -4.30
CA VAL A 78 6.94 -1.35 -3.88
C VAL A 78 7.81 -0.55 -4.85
N TYR A 79 8.72 0.26 -4.34
CA TYR A 79 9.73 0.97 -5.14
C TYR A 79 11.00 1.19 -4.32
N LEU A 80 12.11 1.48 -5.00
CA LEU A 80 13.37 1.82 -4.35
C LEU A 80 13.52 3.34 -4.23
N HIS A 81 14.00 3.80 -3.08
CA HIS A 81 14.44 5.18 -2.88
C HIS A 81 15.74 5.16 -2.09
N ASP A 82 16.79 5.74 -2.66
CA ASP A 82 18.16 5.67 -2.13
C ASP A 82 18.58 4.22 -1.81
N GLU A 83 18.35 3.31 -2.76
CA GLU A 83 18.64 1.86 -2.68
C GLU A 83 17.83 1.08 -1.62
N ARG A 84 16.88 1.71 -0.93
CA ARG A 84 16.04 1.07 0.08
C ARG A 84 14.62 0.86 -0.40
N GLY A 85 14.09 -0.33 -0.15
CA GLY A 85 12.71 -0.69 -0.44
C GLY A 85 11.72 0.10 0.40
N GLN A 86 10.77 0.73 -0.28
CA GLN A 86 9.61 1.37 0.31
C GLN A 86 8.35 0.79 -0.29
N PHE A 87 7.28 0.77 0.49
CA PHE A 87 5.97 0.40 0.00
C PHE A 87 4.88 1.32 0.54
N HIS A 88 3.77 1.39 -0.17
CA HIS A 88 2.53 1.97 0.34
C HIS A 88 1.34 1.16 -0.13
N LEU A 89 0.25 1.21 0.64
CA LEU A 89 -1.02 0.65 0.25
C LEU A 89 -1.61 1.47 -0.90
N VAL A 90 -2.15 0.78 -1.90
CA VAL A 90 -2.91 1.38 -3.00
C VAL A 90 -4.14 0.52 -3.27
N GLY A 91 -5.30 1.15 -3.42
CA GLY A 91 -6.51 0.48 -3.89
C GLY A 91 -7.56 1.49 -4.34
N HIS A 92 -8.64 1.01 -4.92
CA HIS A 92 -9.72 1.82 -5.46
C HIS A 92 -10.98 1.65 -4.63
N ARG A 93 -11.62 2.75 -4.25
CA ARG A 93 -12.88 2.71 -3.53
C ARG A 93 -13.97 2.12 -4.42
N ALA A 94 -14.66 1.08 -3.94
CA ALA A 94 -15.63 0.33 -4.74
C ALA A 94 -16.84 1.17 -5.20
N SER A 95 -17.21 2.21 -4.44
CA SER A 95 -18.38 3.03 -4.74
C SER A 95 -18.21 3.97 -5.93
N ASP A 96 -16.99 4.44 -6.20
CA ASP A 96 -16.75 5.47 -7.21
C ASP A 96 -15.41 5.38 -7.95
N GLY A 97 -14.59 4.36 -7.67
CA GLY A 97 -13.30 4.15 -8.31
C GLY A 97 -12.21 5.14 -7.88
N SER A 98 -12.44 5.94 -6.84
CA SER A 98 -11.42 6.86 -6.32
C SER A 98 -10.19 6.09 -5.84
N LEU A 99 -8.99 6.56 -6.18
CA LEU A 99 -7.75 5.98 -5.69
C LEU A 99 -7.56 6.31 -4.21
N ILE A 100 -7.37 5.30 -3.38
CA ILE A 100 -7.02 5.38 -1.97
C ILE A 100 -5.59 4.88 -1.81
N TYR A 101 -4.75 5.62 -1.09
CA TYR A 101 -3.37 5.20 -0.85
C TYR A 101 -2.82 5.74 0.48
N SER A 102 -1.81 5.08 1.03
CA SER A 102 -1.11 5.52 2.25
C SER A 102 0.18 6.28 1.93
N ASN A 103 0.76 6.94 2.93
CA ASN A 103 2.18 7.32 2.89
C ASN A 103 3.06 6.05 2.83
N ALA A 104 4.31 6.25 2.40
CA ALA A 104 5.27 5.17 2.24
C ALA A 104 5.89 4.74 3.59
N VAL A 105 6.18 3.45 3.69
CA VAL A 105 6.84 2.78 4.81
C VAL A 105 8.07 2.06 4.26
N LEU A 106 9.17 2.07 5.02
CA LEU A 106 10.36 1.28 4.66
C LEU A 106 10.10 -0.20 4.96
N ILE A 107 10.48 -1.08 4.03
CA ILE A 107 10.29 -2.53 4.21
C ILE A 107 11.10 -3.02 5.42
N ASP A 108 12.33 -2.51 5.60
CA ASP A 108 13.20 -2.85 6.72
C ASP A 108 12.73 -2.37 8.11
N GLN A 109 11.63 -1.60 8.19
CA GLN A 109 11.00 -1.23 9.46
C GLN A 109 9.96 -2.25 9.93
N LEU A 110 9.61 -3.23 9.09
CA LEU A 110 8.71 -4.30 9.46
C LEU A 110 9.41 -5.26 10.42
N LEU A 111 8.78 -5.48 11.59
CA LEU A 111 9.17 -6.48 12.59
C LEU A 111 8.73 -7.88 12.19
#